data_AF-A0A6G3ZZQ0-F1
#
_entry.id   AF-A0A6G3ZZQ0-F1
#
_cell.length_a   1.000
_cell.length_b   1.000
_cell.length_c   1.000
_cell.angle_alpha   90.00
_cell.angle_beta   90.00
_cell.angle_gamma   90.00
#
_symmetry.space_group_name_H-M   'P 1'
#
loop_
_entity.id
_entity.type
_entity.pdbx_description
1 polymer ?
#
loop_
_entity_poly.entity_id
_entity_poly.type
_entity_poly.pdbx_seq_one_letter_code
_entity_poly.pdbx_strand_id
1 'polypeptide(L)' 'MLYGDPAIVLKQVLQAVPVNEVVMHRDFTPYAKARDQKLKEVTDDLGIPLTLLVDHTLADLIDFQRTSGKN' A
#
# COMPACT_ATOMS: atom_id res chain seq x y z
N MET A 1 -0.63 -16.48 -9.74
CA MET A 1 0.43 -15.98 -8.84
C MET A 1 1.58 -15.46 -9.69
N LEU A 2 2.09 -14.27 -9.38
CA LEU A 2 3.21 -13.62 -10.07
C LEU A 2 4.42 -13.60 -9.12
N TYR A 3 5.63 -13.54 -9.67
CA TYR A 3 6.88 -13.62 -8.91
C TYR A 3 7.84 -12.52 -9.35
N GLY A 4 8.56 -11.92 -8.39
CA GLY A 4 9.54 -10.87 -8.64
C GLY A 4 9.43 -9.71 -7.65
N ASP A 5 10.10 -8.60 -7.97
CA ASP A 5 9.96 -7.36 -7.22
C ASP A 5 8.53 -6.81 -7.39
N PRO A 6 7.80 -6.52 -6.29
CA PRO A 6 6.41 -6.07 -6.36
C PRO A 6 6.18 -4.83 -7.23
N ALA A 7 7.09 -3.86 -7.23
CA ALA A 7 6.93 -2.63 -8.00
C ALA A 7 7.10 -2.89 -9.50
N ILE A 8 8.07 -3.73 -9.87
CA ILE A 8 8.29 -4.14 -11.27
C ILE A 8 7.08 -4.93 -11.78
N VAL A 9 6.63 -5.93 -11.01
CA VAL A 9 5.50 -6.77 -11.38
C VAL A 9 4.21 -5.94 -11.48
N LEU A 10 3.96 -5.05 -10.52
CA LEU A 10 2.78 -4.18 -10.55
C LEU A 10 2.78 -3.30 -11.79
N LYS A 11 3.91 -2.65 -12.11
CA LYS A 11 4.03 -1.80 -13.31
C LYS A 11 3.70 -2.57 -14.58
N GLN A 12 4.23 -3.79 -14.73
CA GLN A 12 3.96 -4.64 -15.89
C GLN A 12 2.47 -5.00 -15.99
N VAL A 13 1.82 -5.33 -14.88
CA VAL A 13 0.39 -5.64 -14.85
C VAL A 13 -0.44 -4.42 -15.25
N LEU A 14 -0.19 -3.26 -14.65
CA LEU A 14 -0.93 -2.03 -14.93
C LEU A 14 -0.75 -1.51 -16.36
N GLN A 15 0.35 -1.87 -17.02
CA GLN A 15 0.58 -1.56 -18.45
C GLN A 15 -0.05 -2.60 -19.40
N ALA A 16 -0.22 -3.85 -18.94
CA ALA A 16 -0.70 -4.95 -19.79
C ALA A 16 -2.24 -5.02 -19.86
N VAL A 17 -2.94 -4.54 -18.83
CA VAL A 17 -4.40 -4.61 -18.75
C VAL A 17 -4.98 -3.29 -18.22
N PRO A 18 -6.19 -2.90 -18.64
CA PRO A 18 -6.83 -1.71 -18.11
C PRO A 18 -7.23 -1.94 -16.65
N VAL A 19 -6.60 -1.20 -15.74
CA VAL A 19 -6.90 -1.21 -14.30
C VAL A 19 -7.30 0.20 -13.88
N ASN A 20 -8.41 0.31 -13.17
CA ASN A 20 -8.96 1.60 -12.72
C ASN A 20 -8.48 2.01 -11.34
N GLU A 21 -8.06 1.07 -10.50
CA GLU A 21 -7.63 1.30 -9.13
C GLU A 21 -6.82 0.11 -8.61
N VAL A 22 -5.85 0.39 -7.74
CA VAL A 22 -5.16 -0.61 -6.93
C VAL A 22 -5.65 -0.49 -5.49
N VAL A 23 -6.05 -1.60 -4.87
CA VAL A 23 -6.49 -1.65 -3.47
C VAL A 23 -5.65 -2.65 -2.71
N MET A 24 -5.10 -2.26 -1.55
CA MET A 24 -4.35 -3.16 -0.68
C MET A 24 -4.53 -2.85 0.81
N HIS A 25 -4.34 -3.85 1.66
CA HIS A 25 -4.32 -3.64 3.10
C HIS A 25 -3.01 -2.98 3.53
N ARG A 26 -3.11 -2.03 4.46
CA ARG A 26 -1.96 -1.37 5.07
C ARG A 26 -1.32 -2.33 6.08
N ASP A 27 -0.02 -2.54 5.92
CA ASP A 27 0.83 -3.27 6.86
C ASP A 27 1.85 -2.28 7.46
N PHE A 28 1.96 -2.28 8.79
CA PHE A 28 2.75 -1.29 9.53
C PHE A 28 4.20 -1.73 9.78
N THR A 29 4.60 -2.93 9.34
CA THR A 29 5.99 -3.38 9.44
C THR A 29 6.92 -2.49 8.61
N PRO A 30 8.20 -2.31 9.02
CA PRO A 30 9.14 -1.46 8.29
C PRO A 30 9.33 -1.86 6.82
N TYR A 31 9.35 -3.16 6.54
CA TYR A 31 9.45 -3.69 5.18
C TYR A 31 8.23 -3.31 4.34
N ALA A 32 7.02 -3.50 4.87
CA ALA A 32 5.80 -3.18 4.15
C ALA A 32 5.69 -1.69 3.82
N LYS A 33 6.09 -0.80 4.73
CA LYS A 33 6.13 0.65 4.45
C LYS A 33 7.01 1.00 3.25
N ALA A 34 8.21 0.42 3.19
CA ALA A 34 9.15 0.65 2.09
C ALA A 34 8.62 0.06 0.77
N ARG A 35 7.98 -1.11 0.81
CA ARG A 35 7.30 -1.71 -0.34
C ARG A 35 6.16 -0.81 -0.83
N ASP A 36 5.26 -0.42 0.06
CA ASP A 36 4.04 0.33 -0.26
C ASP A 36 4.37 1.71 -0.84
N GLN A 37 5.44 2.35 -0.36
CA GLN A 37 5.95 3.58 -0.95
C GLN A 37 6.34 3.40 -2.43
N LYS A 38 7.07 2.33 -2.77
CA LYS A 38 7.44 2.03 -4.16
C LYS A 38 6.22 1.71 -5.02
N LEU A 39 5.23 1.01 -4.47
CA LEU A 39 3.99 0.71 -5.20
C LEU A 39 3.22 2.00 -5.47
N LYS A 40 3.18 2.92 -4.51
CA LYS A 40 2.56 4.23 -4.66
C LYS A 40 3.20 5.04 -5.78
N GLU A 41 4.53 5.07 -5.85
CA GLU A 41 5.26 5.76 -6.92
C GLU A 41 4.88 5.19 -8.30
N VAL A 42 4.80 3.86 -8.43
CA VAL A 42 4.36 3.21 -9.68
C VAL A 42 2.92 3.59 -10.05
N THR A 43 2.00 3.61 -9.09
CA THR A 43 0.60 3.97 -9.36
C THR A 43 0.44 5.45 -9.69
N ASP A 44 1.17 6.34 -9.00
CA ASP A 44 1.19 7.78 -9.26
C ASP A 44 1.73 8.08 -10.66
N ASP A 45 2.84 7.44 -11.06
CA ASP A 45 3.46 7.57 -12.39
C ASP A 45 2.51 7.18 -13.53
N LEU A 46 1.62 6.23 -13.28
CA LEU A 46 0.64 5.74 -14.26
C LEU A 46 -0.72 6.43 -14.13
N GLY A 47 -0.90 7.35 -13.18
CA GLY A 47 -2.16 8.04 -12.94
C GLY A 47 -3.28 7.12 -12.44
N ILE A 48 -2.94 6.01 -11.78
CA ILE A 48 -3.87 5.01 -11.28
C ILE A 48 -4.06 5.24 -9.77
N PRO A 49 -5.29 5.41 -9.27
CA PRO A 49 -5.56 5.52 -7.84
C PRO A 49 -5.07 4.32 -7.03
N LEU A 50 -4.57 4.58 -5.82
CA LEU A 50 -4.16 3.57 -4.84
C LEU A 50 -4.91 3.80 -3.52
N THR A 51 -5.70 2.81 -3.10
CA THR A 51 -6.42 2.81 -1.83
C THR A 51 -5.78 1.83 -0.84
N LEU A 52 -5.54 2.32 0.38
CA LEU A 52 -4.99 1.57 1.51
C LEU A 52 -6.05 1.36 2.58
N LEU A 53 -6.44 0.11 2.83
CA LEU A 53 -7.43 -0.26 3.85
C LEU A 53 -6.74 -0.72 5.14
N VAL A 54 -7.22 -0.29 6.30
CA VAL A 54 -6.69 -0.71 7.61
C VAL A 54 -7.61 -1.78 8.19
N ASP A 55 -7.28 -3.05 7.96
CA ASP A 55 -8.12 -4.18 8.41
C ASP A 55 -7.46 -5.05 9.49
N HIS A 56 -6.17 -4.84 9.80
CA HIS A 56 -5.42 -5.72 10.70
C HIS A 56 -5.45 -5.32 12.18
N THR A 57 -6.02 -4.16 12.53
CA THR A 57 -6.04 -3.67 13.92
C THR A 57 -7.44 -3.26 14.34
N LEU A 58 -7.87 -3.65 15.55
CA LEU A 58 -9.18 -3.30 16.14
C LEU A 58 -9.36 -1.78 16.33
N ALA A 59 -8.26 -1.03 16.33
CA ALA A 59 -8.22 0.43 16.34
C ALA A 59 -7.18 0.89 15.33
N ASP A 60 -7.35 2.09 14.76
CA ASP A 60 -6.29 2.73 14.00
C ASP A 60 -5.08 2.95 14.94
N LEU A 61 -3.93 2.32 14.62
CA LEU A 61 -2.72 2.40 15.43
C LEU A 61 -2.21 3.83 15.59
N ILE A 62 -2.44 4.70 14.59
CA ILE A 62 -2.06 6.11 14.64
C ILE A 62 -2.90 6.83 15.69
N ASP A 63 -4.20 6.56 15.75
CA ASP A 63 -5.09 7.14 16.74
C ASP A 63 -4.89 6.53 18.13
N PHE A 64 -4.54 5.24 18.20
CA PHE A 64 -4.22 4.57 19.46
C PHE A 64 -2.95 5.15 20.11
N GLN A 65 -1.90 5.44 19.33
CA GLN A 65 -0.69 6.11 19.83
C GLN A 65 -0.97 7.52 20.34
N ARG A 66 -1.91 8.26 19.72
CA ARG A 66 -2.30 9.60 20.17
C ARG A 66 -3.07 9.61 21.49
N THR A 67 -3.88 8.59 21.74
CA THR A 67 -4.76 8.51 22.92
C THR A 67 -4.10 7.82 24.12
N SER A 68 -3.19 6.87 23.88
CA SER A 68 -2.51 6.10 24.94
C SER A 68 -1.13 6.64 25.30
N GLY A 69 -0.69 7.74 24.68
CA GLY A 69 0.49 8.49 25.12
C GLY A 69 0.22 9.16 26.47
N LYS A 70 0.73 8.54 27.54
CA LYS A 70 0.82 9.14 28.88
C LYS A 70 1.44 10.54 28.79
N ASN A 71 0.71 11.56 29.26
CA ASN A 71 1.31 12.69 29.95
C ASN A 71 1.80 12.23 31.32
#